data_AF-A0A6J6IQ97-F1
#
_entry.id   AF-A0A6J6IQ97-F1
#
_cell.length_a   1.000
_cell.length_b   1.000
_cell.length_c   1.000
_cell.angle_alpha   90.00
_cell.angle_beta   90.00
_cell.angle_gamma   90.00
#
_symmetry.space_group_name_H-M   'P 1'
#
loop_
_entity.id
_entity.type
_entity.pdbx_description
1 polymer ?
#
loop_
_entity_poly.entity_id
_entity_poly.type
_entity_poly.pdbx_seq_one_letter_code
_entity_poly.pdbx_strand_id
1 'polypeptide(L)'
;MLASSFAAQAGKFFDSIEIVEAHHAGKIDSPSGTAVRTAEMIAESRKGLTQPLIPGVGQNARGEVVAGVPIHSLRLAGVSAKQDIIFGGESEVLTISHEVSSIHSYVNGILMTLRLAPKVSGLLVGLQSVVDKSTKI
;
A
#
# COMPACT_ATOMS: atom_id res chain seq x y z
N MET A 1 -4.53 -3.19 -4.99
CA MET A 1 -3.54 -4.27 -5.18
C MET A 1 -3.77 -5.34 -4.13
N LEU A 2 -3.55 -6.61 -4.44
CA LEU A 2 -3.83 -7.73 -3.51
C LEU A 2 -3.09 -7.58 -2.18
N ALA A 3 -1.80 -7.22 -2.22
CA ALA A 3 -1.01 -6.98 -1.00
C ALA A 3 -1.66 -5.93 -0.07
N SER A 4 -2.10 -4.77 -0.60
CA SER A 4 -2.80 -3.76 0.21
C SER A 4 -4.14 -4.24 0.76
N SER A 5 -4.87 -5.08 0.00
CA SER A 5 -6.13 -5.67 0.47
C SER A 5 -5.92 -6.67 1.59
N PHE A 6 -4.92 -7.54 1.45
CA PHE A 6 -4.53 -8.48 2.50
C PHE A 6 -3.99 -7.76 3.73
N ALA A 7 -3.19 -6.71 3.54
CA ALA A 7 -2.71 -5.86 4.62
C ALA A 7 -3.85 -5.19 5.39
N ALA A 8 -4.86 -4.67 4.69
CA ALA A 8 -6.04 -4.10 5.33
C ALA A 8 -6.82 -5.15 6.15
N GLN A 9 -6.91 -6.39 5.67
CA GLN A 9 -7.54 -7.48 6.43
C GLN A 9 -6.73 -7.88 7.66
N ALA A 10 -5.42 -8.09 7.48
CA ALA A 10 -4.48 -8.45 8.55
C ALA A 10 -4.41 -7.36 9.62
N GLY A 11 -4.48 -6.09 9.22
CA GLY A 11 -4.36 -4.94 10.11
C GLY A 11 -5.37 -4.89 11.26
N LYS A 12 -6.46 -5.67 11.23
CA LYS A 12 -7.40 -5.78 12.35
C LYS A 12 -6.89 -6.61 13.53
N PHE A 13 -5.84 -7.41 13.32
CA PHE A 13 -5.37 -8.41 14.28
C PHE A 13 -4.04 -8.04 14.94
N PHE A 14 -3.41 -6.93 14.54
CA PHE A 14 -2.09 -6.52 15.01
C PHE A 14 -2.09 -5.05 15.42
N ASP A 15 -1.41 -4.71 16.51
CA ASP A 15 -1.27 -3.33 16.97
C ASP A 15 0.04 -2.68 16.52
N SER A 16 1.04 -3.48 16.16
CA SER A 16 2.29 -2.98 15.57
C SER A 16 2.25 -3.18 14.06
N ILE A 17 2.22 -2.08 13.31
CA ILE A 17 2.12 -2.10 11.84
C ILE A 17 3.09 -1.06 11.29
N GLU A 18 4.00 -1.46 10.40
CA GLU A 18 4.89 -0.54 9.69
C GLU A 18 4.96 -0.90 8.20
N ILE A 19 5.24 0.09 7.35
CA ILE A 19 5.46 -0.10 5.92
C ILE A 19 6.88 0.29 5.57
N VAL A 20 7.58 -0.57 4.83
CA VAL A 20 8.87 -0.26 4.23
C VAL A 20 8.72 -0.36 2.71
N GLU A 21 8.95 0.73 2.01
CA GLU A 21 8.90 0.78 0.55
C GLU A 21 10.25 1.17 -0.06
N ALA A 22 10.54 0.62 -1.24
CA ALA A 22 11.71 0.96 -2.01
C ALA A 22 11.35 1.21 -3.46
N HIS A 23 11.93 2.25 -4.05
CA HIS A 23 11.77 2.58 -5.47
C HIS A 23 13.11 3.01 -6.06
N HIS A 24 13.14 3.15 -7.39
CA HIS A 24 14.30 3.68 -8.11
C HIS A 24 14.76 5.03 -7.55
N ALA A 25 16.07 5.29 -7.63
CA ALA A 25 16.72 6.48 -7.04
C ALA A 25 16.12 7.83 -7.50
N GLY A 26 15.59 7.89 -8.72
CA GLY A 26 14.99 9.10 -9.30
C GLY A 26 13.52 9.37 -8.93
N LYS A 27 12.89 8.56 -8.06
CA LYS A 27 11.48 8.78 -7.69
C LYS A 27 11.37 9.98 -6.74
N ILE A 28 10.53 10.94 -7.11
CA ILE A 28 10.41 12.24 -6.43
C ILE A 28 9.54 12.15 -5.18
N ASP A 29 8.35 11.56 -5.29
CA ASP A 29 7.39 11.45 -4.20
C ASP A 29 7.86 10.43 -3.15
N SER A 30 7.72 10.79 -1.87
CA SER A 30 7.97 9.92 -0.72
C SER A 30 7.02 10.33 0.42
N PRO A 31 6.27 9.41 1.04
CA PRO A 31 6.13 8.00 0.67
C PRO A 31 5.46 7.78 -0.68
N SER A 32 5.64 6.61 -1.28
CA SER A 32 4.95 6.28 -2.54
C SER A 32 3.42 6.29 -2.37
N GLY A 33 2.69 6.65 -3.43
CA GLY A 33 1.21 6.61 -3.43
C GLY A 33 0.63 5.24 -3.07
N THR A 34 1.31 4.14 -3.41
CA THR A 34 0.91 2.78 -2.98
C THR A 34 0.99 2.62 -1.47
N ALA A 35 2.07 3.12 -0.85
CA ALA A 35 2.29 3.01 0.59
C ALA A 35 1.27 3.86 1.35
N VAL A 36 1.04 5.11 0.91
CA VAL A 36 0.00 5.99 1.44
C VAL A 36 -1.37 5.31 1.36
N ARG A 37 -1.74 4.80 0.19
CA ARG A 37 -3.03 4.13 0.01
C ARG A 37 -3.16 2.86 0.86
N THR A 38 -2.07 2.13 1.06
CA THR A 38 -2.07 0.93 1.90
C THR A 38 -2.31 1.30 3.36
N ALA A 39 -1.65 2.35 3.87
CA ALA A 39 -1.87 2.87 5.22
C ALA A 39 -3.32 3.35 5.42
N GLU A 40 -3.89 4.10 4.46
CA GLU A 40 -5.30 4.51 4.51
C GLU A 40 -6.26 3.31 4.57
N MET A 41 -6.00 2.26 3.78
CA MET A 41 -6.84 1.06 3.78
C MET A 41 -6.75 0.29 5.12
N ILE A 42 -5.57 0.25 5.75
CA ILE A 42 -5.39 -0.33 7.09
C ILE A 42 -6.13 0.51 8.13
N ALA A 43 -6.01 1.84 8.09
CA ALA A 43 -6.71 2.74 9.00
C ALA A 43 -8.23 2.60 8.88
N GLU A 44 -8.73 2.53 7.65
CA GLU A 44 -10.15 2.32 7.36
C GLU A 44 -10.64 0.98 7.91
N SER A 45 -9.88 -0.10 7.72
CA SER A 45 -10.28 -1.43 8.20
C SER A 45 -10.27 -1.54 9.73
N ARG A 46 -9.49 -0.69 10.40
CA ARG A 46 -9.39 -0.58 11.86
C ARG A 46 -10.38 0.42 12.48
N LYS A 47 -11.29 1.04 11.71
CA LYS A 47 -12.29 1.95 12.27
C LYS A 47 -13.07 1.29 13.41
N GLY A 48 -13.16 1.98 14.55
CA GLY A 48 -13.80 1.48 15.76
C GLY A 48 -12.87 0.72 16.71
N LEU A 49 -11.64 0.41 16.29
CA LEU A 49 -10.58 -0.09 17.17
C LEU A 49 -9.81 1.07 17.77
N THR A 50 -9.21 0.85 18.94
CA THR A 50 -8.27 1.80 19.53
C THR A 50 -7.03 1.91 18.64
N GLN A 51 -6.63 3.15 18.33
CA GLN A 51 -5.38 3.40 17.62
C GLN A 51 -4.21 3.02 18.54
N PRO A 52 -3.31 2.12 18.12
CA PRO A 52 -2.15 1.76 18.91
C PRO A 52 -1.24 2.96 19.15
N LEU A 53 -0.57 2.97 20.30
CA LEU A 53 0.49 3.94 20.55
C LEU A 53 1.61 3.70 19.54
N ILE A 54 2.00 4.74 18.82
CA ILE A 54 3.14 4.72 17.90
C ILE A 54 4.36 5.23 18.67
N PRO A 55 5.38 4.40 18.95
CA PRO A 55 6.57 4.86 19.65
C PRO A 55 7.43 5.76 18.75
N GLY A 56 7.90 6.87 19.31
CA GLY A 56 8.87 7.75 18.64
C GLY A 56 8.28 8.61 17.52
N VAL A 57 6.97 8.91 17.54
CA VAL A 57 6.37 9.87 16.61
C VAL A 57 7.14 11.20 16.64
N GLY A 58 7.48 11.71 15.45
CA GLY A 58 8.26 12.93 15.28
C GLY A 58 9.78 12.72 15.25
N GLN A 59 10.28 11.51 15.55
CA GLN A 59 11.68 11.17 15.29
C GLN A 59 11.88 10.88 13.80
N ASN A 60 12.75 11.64 13.12
CA ASN A 60 13.02 11.47 11.69
C ASN A 60 13.38 10.03 11.30
N ALA A 61 14.07 9.30 12.18
CA ALA A 61 14.46 7.91 11.96
C ALA A 61 13.28 6.90 11.98
N ARG A 62 12.09 7.30 12.45
CA ARG A 62 10.90 6.44 12.52
C ARG A 62 10.00 6.53 11.28
N GLY A 63 10.43 7.27 10.26
CA GLY A 63 9.67 7.45 9.02
C GLY A 63 8.51 8.44 9.17
N GLU A 64 7.72 8.58 8.11
CA GLU A 64 6.54 9.44 8.09
C GLU A 64 5.32 8.66 8.58
N VAL A 65 4.51 9.25 9.46
CA VAL A 65 3.27 8.62 9.92
C VAL A 65 2.13 9.03 9.01
N VAL A 66 1.59 8.07 8.25
CA VAL A 66 0.45 8.27 7.36
C VAL A 66 -0.71 7.44 7.87
N ALA A 67 -1.86 8.07 8.12
CA ALA A 67 -3.07 7.40 8.61
C ALA A 67 -2.83 6.49 9.84
N GLY A 68 -1.91 6.86 10.73
CA GLY A 68 -1.58 6.07 11.93
C GLY A 68 -0.65 4.88 11.69
N VAL A 69 0.01 4.80 10.52
CA VAL A 69 1.00 3.76 10.17
C VAL A 69 2.32 4.44 9.81
N PRO A 70 3.45 4.12 10.49
CA PRO A 70 4.78 4.57 10.08
C PRO A 70 5.19 3.99 8.71
N ILE A 71 5.75 4.84 7.86
CA ILE A 71 6.22 4.48 6.52
C ILE A 71 7.67 4.93 6.32
N HIS A 72 8.50 3.99 5.88
CA HIS A 72 9.91 4.19 5.55
C HIS A 72 10.13 4.06 4.05
N SER A 73 10.80 5.04 3.46
CA SER A 73 10.97 5.15 2.00
C SER A 73 12.44 5.09 1.60
N LEU A 74 12.81 4.04 0.86
CA LEU A 74 14.14 3.86 0.30
C LEU A 74 14.19 4.28 -1.17
N ARG A 75 15.29 4.90 -1.58
CA ARG A 75 15.58 5.27 -2.97
C ARG A 75 16.87 4.59 -3.41
N LEU A 76 16.74 3.52 -4.20
CA LEU A 76 17.83 2.60 -4.50
C LEU A 76 18.00 2.41 -6.01
N ALA A 77 19.25 2.45 -6.49
CA ALA A 77 19.57 1.96 -7.82
C ALA A 77 19.35 0.44 -7.87
N GLY A 78 18.74 -0.06 -8.96
CA GLY A 78 18.44 -1.48 -9.14
C GLY A 78 17.08 -1.95 -8.60
N VAL A 79 16.34 -1.11 -7.89
CA VAL A 79 14.95 -1.40 -7.50
C VAL A 79 13.98 -0.67 -8.41
N SER A 80 12.98 -1.38 -8.95
CA SER A 80 11.86 -0.76 -9.67
C SER A 80 10.82 -0.26 -8.66
N ALA A 81 10.13 -1.19 -7.98
CA ALA A 81 9.26 -0.89 -6.85
C ALA A 81 9.12 -2.11 -5.93
N LYS A 82 9.19 -1.93 -4.62
CA LYS A 82 8.94 -2.95 -3.60
C LYS A 82 8.22 -2.32 -2.41
N GLN A 83 7.32 -3.08 -1.79
CA GLN A 83 6.68 -2.70 -0.54
C GLN A 83 6.51 -3.92 0.36
N ASP A 84 6.98 -3.81 1.60
CA ASP A 84 6.77 -4.76 2.67
C ASP A 84 5.85 -4.10 3.71
N ILE A 85 4.72 -4.74 4.02
CA ILE A 85 3.86 -4.37 5.15
C ILE A 85 4.14 -5.38 6.26
N ILE A 86 4.62 -4.88 7.40
CA ILE A 86 5.12 -5.67 8.51
C ILE A 86 4.17 -5.51 9.68
N PHE A 87 3.71 -6.63 10.22
CA PHE A 87 2.83 -6.70 11.36
C PHE A 87 3.53 -7.44 12.50
N GLY A 88 3.54 -6.86 13.69
CA GLY A 88 4.11 -7.46 14.90
C GLY A 88 3.02 -7.87 15.89
N GLY A 89 3.05 -9.12 16.32
CA GLY A 89 2.20 -9.68 17.37
C GLY A 89 3.04 -10.30 18.50
N GLU A 90 2.37 -10.87 19.51
CA GLU A 90 3.06 -11.56 20.59
C GLU A 90 3.76 -12.83 20.04
N SER A 91 5.09 -12.81 20.03
CA SER A 91 5.91 -13.90 19.50
C SER A 91 5.68 -14.24 18.02
N GLU A 92 5.15 -13.31 17.23
CA GLU A 92 4.94 -13.50 15.79
C GLU A 92 5.20 -12.23 14.98
N VAL A 93 5.58 -12.44 13.71
CA VAL A 93 5.71 -11.38 12.71
C VAL A 93 5.08 -11.89 11.42
N LEU A 94 4.18 -11.11 10.85
CA LEU A 94 3.62 -11.33 9.52
C LEU A 94 4.15 -10.25 8.57
N THR A 95 4.72 -10.66 7.44
CA THR A 95 5.15 -9.74 6.38
C THR A 95 4.40 -10.04 5.10
N ILE A 96 3.75 -9.02 4.55
CA ILE A 96 3.12 -9.06 3.22
C ILE A 96 3.99 -8.25 2.27
N SER A 97 4.67 -8.94 1.36
CA SER A 97 5.59 -8.33 0.40
C SER A 97 5.00 -8.30 -1.00
N HIS A 98 5.18 -7.17 -1.69
CA HIS A 98 4.93 -7.05 -3.13
C HIS A 98 6.11 -6.39 -3.80
N GLU A 99 6.72 -7.10 -4.74
CA GLU A 99 7.87 -6.65 -5.51
C GLU A 99 7.54 -6.64 -7.00
N VAL A 100 7.85 -5.51 -7.65
CA VAL A 100 7.70 -5.31 -9.08
C VAL A 100 9.09 -5.24 -9.68
N SER A 101 9.52 -6.36 -10.26
CA SER A 101 10.80 -6.49 -10.95
C SER A 101 10.84 -5.76 -12.30
N SER A 102 9.68 -5.48 -12.90
CA SER A 102 9.57 -4.76 -14.17
C SER A 102 8.25 -4.00 -14.28
N ILE A 103 8.30 -2.81 -14.89
CA ILE A 103 7.11 -2.02 -15.21
C ILE A 103 6.11 -2.76 -16.11
N HIS A 104 6.54 -3.81 -16.80
CA HIS A 104 5.67 -4.67 -17.61
C HIS A 104 4.56 -5.31 -16.78
N SER A 105 4.75 -5.51 -15.47
CA SER A 105 3.72 -6.04 -14.56
C SER A 105 2.45 -5.18 -14.52
N TYR A 106 2.54 -3.89 -14.90
CA TYR A 106 1.38 -2.99 -14.92
C TYR A 106 0.55 -3.07 -16.20
N VAL A 107 1.09 -3.65 -17.28
CA VAL A 107 0.49 -3.61 -18.63
C VAL A 107 -0.93 -4.18 -18.64
N ASN A 108 -1.15 -5.33 -18.00
CA ASN A 108 -2.48 -5.96 -17.98
C ASN A 108 -3.54 -5.09 -17.28
N GLY A 109 -3.17 -4.44 -16.18
CA GLY A 109 -4.06 -3.52 -15.46
C GLY A 109 -4.38 -2.27 -16.28
N ILE A 110 -3.37 -1.72 -16.98
CA ILE A 110 -3.54 -0.56 -17.86
C ILE A 110 -4.45 -0.93 -19.05
N LEU A 111 -4.21 -2.05 -19.72
CA LEU A 111 -5.02 -2.51 -20.86
C LEU A 111 -6.47 -2.77 -20.45
N MET A 112 -6.70 -3.36 -19.28
CA MET A 112 -8.05 -3.53 -18.73
C MET A 112 -8.73 -2.17 -18.53
N THR A 113 -8.02 -1.21 -17.96
CA THR A 113 -8.53 0.15 -17.73
C THR A 113 -8.90 0.85 -19.04
N LEU A 114 -8.03 0.78 -20.05
CA LEU A 114 -8.28 1.38 -21.37
C LEU A 114 -9.50 0.77 -22.07
N ARG A 115 -9.71 -0.55 -21.94
CA ARG A 115 -10.89 -1.23 -22.52
C ARG A 115 -12.20 -0.86 -21.80
N LEU A 116 -12.14 -0.58 -20.50
CA LEU A 116 -13.30 -0.19 -19.70
C LEU A 116 -13.65 1.29 -19.87
N ALA A 117 -12.64 2.16 -20.00
CA ALA A 117 -12.78 3.62 -20.03
C ALA A 117 -13.94 4.16 -20.91
N PRO A 118 -14.14 3.72 -22.16
CA PRO A 118 -15.23 4.25 -22.99
C PRO A 118 -16.65 3.80 -22.55
N LYS A 119 -16.75 2.83 -21.63
CA LYS A 119 -18.02 2.24 -21.17
C LYS A 119 -18.50 2.81 -19.83
N VAL A 120 -17.73 3.70 -19.21
CA VAL A 120 -18.00 4.21 -17.87
C VAL A 120 -17.95 5.74 -17.84
N SER A 121 -18.75 6.34 -16.97
CA SER A 121 -18.74 7.77 -16.70
C SER A 121 -18.37 8.04 -15.23
N GLY A 122 -17.81 9.22 -14.95
CA GLY A 122 -17.38 9.61 -13.61
C GLY A 122 -15.93 9.22 -13.29
N LEU A 123 -15.59 9.23 -12.00
CA LEU A 123 -14.24 8.97 -11.48
C LEU A 123 -14.17 7.57 -10.85
N LEU A 124 -13.26 6.74 -11.36
CA LEU A 124 -12.89 5.46 -10.76
C LEU A 124 -11.47 5.56 -10.19
N VAL A 125 -11.31 5.30 -8.90
CA VAL A 125 -10.01 5.40 -8.22
C VAL A 125 -9.49 3.98 -7.91
N GLY A 126 -8.28 3.69 -8.39
CA GLY A 126 -7.58 2.44 -8.16
C GLY A 126 -8.08 1.25 -8.99
N LEU A 127 -7.17 0.33 -9.31
CA LEU A 127 -7.45 -0.79 -10.22
C LEU A 127 -8.58 -1.72 -9.73
N GLN A 128 -8.84 -1.81 -8.41
CA GLN A 128 -9.94 -2.63 -7.90
C GLN A 128 -11.30 -2.17 -8.45
N SER A 129 -11.53 -0.86 -8.50
CA SER A 129 -12.79 -0.31 -9.04
C SER A 129 -12.99 -0.64 -10.52
N VAL A 130 -11.88 -0.71 -11.29
CA VAL A 130 -11.88 -1.15 -12.69
C VAL A 130 -12.24 -2.63 -12.78
N VAL A 131 -11.60 -3.49 -11.96
CA VAL A 131 -11.89 -4.93 -11.91
C VAL A 131 -13.36 -5.18 -11.57
N ASP A 132 -13.87 -4.58 -10.49
CA ASP A 132 -15.24 -4.77 -10.00
C ASP A 132 -16.30 -4.30 -11.00
N LYS A 133 -15.98 -3.27 -11.79
CA LYS A 133 -16.87 -2.76 -12.83
C LYS A 133 -16.81 -3.62 -14.09
N SER A 134 -15.62 -4.11 -14.45
CA SER A 134 -15.40 -4.96 -15.62
C SER A 134 -16.07 -6.34 -15.52
N THR A 135 -16.30 -6.85 -14.30
CA THR A 135 -17.00 -8.12 -14.06
C THR A 135 -18.53 -7.99 -14.08
N LYS A 136 -19.05 -6.75 -14.07
CA LYS A 136 -20.50 -6.45 -14.05
C LYS A 136 -21.06 -6.01 -15.39
N ILE A 137 -20.22 -5.90 -16.42
CA ILE A 137 -20.56 -5.49 -17.80
C ILE A 137 -20.30 -6.69 -18.71
#